data_AF-A0A388NXI0-F1
#
_entry.id   AF-A0A388NXI0-F1
#
_cell.length_a   1.000
_cell.length_b   1.000
_cell.length_c   1.000
_cell.angle_alpha   90.00
_cell.angle_beta   90.00
_cell.angle_gamma   90.00
#
_symmetry.space_group_name_H-M   'P 1'
#
loop_
_entity.id
_entity.type
_entity.pdbx_description
1 polymer ?
#
loop_
_entity_poly.entity_id
_entity_poly.type
_entity_poly.pdbx_seq_one_letter_code
_entity_poly.pdbx_strand_id
1 'polypeptide(L)'
;MRRLEQTAAAKMLGVTELHWLGFQDGAVEADLNLRREISAVIRIVKPDRVLTQSAERNYSRIYASHPDHLATGEATICAIYPDARNEFAFPELLSERGLAPHAVPETWVMAGPNPKHFVDTTDVLDKRLRLCSVITVSILTRLVCLRECVVGAR
;
A
#
# COMPACT_ATOMS: atom_id res chain seq x y z
N MET A 1 14.10 2.10 -15.23
CA MET A 1 13.00 1.49 -16.02
C MET A 1 11.72 1.37 -15.19
N ARG A 2 11.59 0.41 -14.25
CA ARG A 2 10.36 0.16 -13.47
C ARG A 2 9.73 1.36 -12.74
N ARG A 3 10.52 2.30 -12.20
CA ARG A 3 9.97 3.53 -11.58
C ARG A 3 9.23 4.40 -12.60
N LEU A 4 9.76 4.52 -13.82
CA LEU A 4 9.16 5.34 -14.88
C LEU A 4 7.84 4.74 -15.36
N GLU A 5 7.79 3.42 -15.53
CA GLU A 5 6.56 2.69 -15.89
C GLU A 5 5.46 2.90 -14.84
N GLN A 6 5.81 2.78 -13.56
CA GLN A 6 4.82 2.94 -12.50
C GLN A 6 4.40 4.40 -12.30
N THR A 7 5.28 5.37 -12.53
CA THR A 7 4.89 6.79 -12.58
C THR A 7 3.94 7.07 -13.74
N ALA A 8 4.18 6.49 -14.92
CA ALA A 8 3.27 6.64 -16.06
C ALA A 8 1.90 6.01 -15.78
N ALA A 9 1.87 4.83 -15.17
CA ALA A 9 0.63 4.17 -14.76
C ALA A 9 -0.15 4.98 -13.70
N ALA A 10 0.55 5.48 -12.68
CA ALA A 10 -0.01 6.35 -11.65
C ALA A 10 -0.66 7.60 -12.28
N LYS A 11 0.05 8.27 -13.19
CA LYS A 11 -0.45 9.45 -13.90
C LYS A 11 -1.73 9.14 -14.71
N MET A 12 -1.78 8.01 -15.41
CA MET A 12 -3.00 7.61 -16.14
C MET A 12 -4.19 7.35 -15.21
N LEU A 13 -3.94 6.90 -13.98
CA LEU A 13 -4.95 6.67 -12.95
C LEU A 13 -5.32 7.92 -12.14
N GLY A 14 -4.68 9.08 -12.40
CA GLY A 14 -4.91 10.31 -11.64
C GLY A 14 -4.19 10.35 -10.29
N VAL A 15 -3.29 9.41 -10.02
CA VAL A 15 -2.46 9.41 -8.81
C VAL A 15 -1.38 10.48 -8.96
N THR A 16 -1.36 11.43 -8.03
CA THR A 16 -0.48 12.61 -8.05
C THR A 16 0.78 12.43 -7.20
N GLU A 17 0.74 11.55 -6.20
CA GLU A 17 1.82 11.36 -5.24
C GLU A 17 2.26 9.89 -5.19
N LEU A 18 3.57 9.66 -5.19
CA LEU A 18 4.19 8.34 -5.08
C LEU A 18 5.33 8.39 -4.07
N HIS A 19 5.27 7.53 -3.06
CA HIS A 19 6.35 7.36 -2.09
C HIS A 19 7.19 6.13 -2.43
N TRP A 20 8.49 6.34 -2.65
CA TRP A 20 9.44 5.26 -2.91
C TRP A 20 10.25 4.97 -1.65
N LEU A 21 9.98 3.84 -0.99
CA LEU A 21 10.68 3.48 0.24
C LEU A 21 12.11 2.94 0.02
N GLY A 22 12.43 2.51 -1.20
CA GLY A 22 13.80 2.14 -1.57
C GLY A 22 14.28 0.74 -1.14
N PHE A 23 13.42 -0.08 -0.53
CA PHE A 23 13.73 -1.47 -0.21
C PHE A 23 13.99 -2.32 -1.47
N GLN A 24 14.90 -3.29 -1.34
CA GLN A 24 15.29 -4.17 -2.43
C GLN A 24 14.21 -5.22 -2.73
N ASP A 25 13.87 -5.36 -4.00
CA ASP A 25 12.92 -6.38 -4.50
C ASP A 25 13.45 -7.79 -4.20
N GLY A 26 12.60 -8.65 -3.63
CA GLY A 26 12.94 -10.02 -3.23
C GLY A 26 13.61 -10.14 -1.85
N ALA A 27 13.82 -9.02 -1.15
CA ALA A 27 14.49 -8.97 0.15
C ALA A 27 13.73 -8.13 1.18
N VAL A 28 12.42 -7.97 0.99
CA VAL A 28 11.59 -7.19 1.92
C VAL A 28 11.22 -8.02 3.14
N GLU A 29 11.52 -7.49 4.31
CA GLU A 29 11.21 -8.08 5.61
C GLU A 29 10.23 -7.19 6.39
N ALA A 30 9.37 -7.80 7.21
CA ALA A 30 8.44 -7.09 8.08
C ALA A 30 9.12 -6.59 9.36
N ASP A 31 10.20 -5.83 9.21
CA ASP A 31 10.99 -5.32 10.32
C ASP A 31 10.51 -3.94 10.82
N LEU A 32 11.15 -3.44 11.87
CA LEU A 32 10.84 -2.13 12.42
C LEU A 32 11.21 -0.99 11.45
N ASN A 33 12.18 -1.18 10.55
CA ASN A 33 12.56 -0.16 9.58
C ASN A 33 11.46 0.06 8.54
N LEU A 34 10.93 -1.03 7.97
CA LEU A 34 9.82 -0.98 7.04
C LEU A 34 8.58 -0.40 7.70
N ARG A 35 8.24 -0.84 8.92
CA ARG A 35 7.12 -0.30 9.70
C ARG A 35 7.26 1.20 9.98
N ARG A 36 8.47 1.67 10.34
CA ARG A 36 8.76 3.09 10.56
C ARG A 36 8.53 3.91 9.30
N GLU A 37 9.03 3.44 8.15
CA GLU A 37 8.87 4.16 6.88
C GLU A 37 7.41 4.18 6.40
N ILE A 38 6.68 3.08 6.55
CA ILE A 38 5.23 3.05 6.26
C ILE A 38 4.48 3.99 7.21
N SER A 39 4.79 3.98 8.50
CA SER A 39 4.19 4.88 9.49
C SER A 39 4.46 6.35 9.16
N ALA A 40 5.67 6.67 8.70
CA ALA A 40 6.01 8.01 8.23
C ALA A 40 5.13 8.42 7.05
N VAL A 41 4.93 7.55 6.04
CA VAL A 41 4.03 7.83 4.91
C VAL A 41 2.59 8.03 5.39
N ILE A 42 2.09 7.20 6.31
CA ILE A 42 0.75 7.38 6.89
C ILE A 42 0.62 8.73 7.59
N ARG A 43 1.63 9.17 8.35
CA ARG A 43 1.63 10.47 9.05
C ARG A 43 1.80 11.67 8.11
N ILE A 44 2.47 11.50 6.97
CA ILE A 44 2.56 12.51 5.89
C ILE A 44 1.23 12.66 5.18
N VAL A 45 0.70 11.55 4.67
CA VAL A 45 -0.50 11.54 3.81
C VAL A 45 -1.77 11.66 4.64
N LYS A 46 -1.79 11.25 5.91
CA LYS A 46 -2.99 11.22 6.77
C LYS A 46 -4.22 10.64 6.05
N PRO A 47 -4.16 9.38 5.56
CA PRO A 47 -5.24 8.81 4.78
C PRO A 47 -6.46 8.43 5.62
N ASP A 48 -7.64 8.56 5.03
CA ASP A 48 -8.88 8.01 5.58
C ASP A 48 -8.98 6.48 5.39
N ARG A 49 -8.29 5.96 4.36
CA ARG A 49 -8.27 4.55 4.01
C ARG A 49 -6.89 4.08 3.57
N VAL A 50 -6.48 2.91 4.05
CA VAL A 50 -5.31 2.19 3.52
C VAL A 50 -5.75 0.89 2.85
N LEU A 51 -5.27 0.67 1.63
CA LEU A 51 -5.42 -0.58 0.88
C LEU A 51 -4.09 -1.33 0.88
N THR A 52 -4.07 -2.57 1.38
CA THR A 52 -2.86 -3.41 1.42
C THR A 52 -3.15 -4.83 0.95
N GLN A 53 -2.10 -5.63 0.79
CA GLN A 53 -2.21 -7.05 0.47
C GLN A 53 -2.26 -7.89 1.74
N SER A 54 -2.93 -9.04 1.66
CA SER A 54 -2.98 -10.00 2.76
C SER A 54 -1.59 -10.46 3.20
N ALA A 55 -1.35 -10.45 4.51
CA ALA A 55 -0.20 -11.09 5.15
C ALA A 55 -0.37 -12.60 5.31
N GLU A 56 -1.57 -13.13 5.05
CA GLU A 56 -1.86 -14.56 5.17
C GLU A 56 -1.35 -15.33 3.96
N ARG A 57 -0.61 -16.41 4.23
CA ARG A 57 -0.10 -17.30 3.19
C ARG A 57 -1.23 -18.14 2.59
N ASN A 58 -1.41 -18.03 1.28
CA ASN A 58 -2.31 -18.87 0.52
C ASN A 58 -1.59 -20.13 0.01
N TYR A 59 -1.74 -21.23 0.73
CA TYR A 59 -1.14 -22.53 0.37
C TYR A 59 -1.76 -23.18 -0.88
N SER A 60 -3.03 -22.86 -1.19
CA SER A 60 -3.67 -23.35 -2.42
C SER A 60 -3.11 -22.68 -3.69
N ARG A 61 -2.51 -21.48 -3.54
CA ARG A 61 -1.90 -20.72 -4.63
C ARG A 61 -0.60 -20.06 -4.15
N ILE A 62 0.46 -20.86 -3.99
CA ILE A 62 1.72 -20.43 -3.38
C ILE A 62 2.35 -19.21 -4.05
N TYR A 63 2.26 -19.09 -5.38
CA TYR A 63 2.81 -17.96 -6.13
C TYR A 63 2.10 -16.63 -5.82
N ALA A 64 0.89 -16.64 -5.26
CA ALA A 64 0.24 -15.43 -4.77
C ALA A 64 0.82 -14.95 -3.42
N SER A 65 1.67 -15.75 -2.79
CA SER A 65 2.22 -15.53 -1.43
C SER A 65 3.73 -15.32 -1.45
N HIS A 66 4.22 -14.54 -2.43
CA HIS A 66 5.62 -14.12 -2.47
C HIS A 66 6.02 -13.49 -1.12
N PRO A 67 7.20 -13.78 -0.55
CA PRO A 67 7.63 -13.25 0.74
C PRO A 67 7.43 -11.73 0.90
N ASP A 68 7.88 -10.93 -0.06
CA ASP A 68 7.68 -9.48 -0.06
C ASP A 68 6.21 -9.03 0.06
N HIS A 69 5.26 -9.75 -0.54
CA HIS A 69 3.83 -9.43 -0.42
C HIS A 69 3.38 -9.60 1.03
N LEU A 70 3.78 -10.72 1.64
CA LEU A 70 3.43 -11.04 3.01
C LEU A 70 4.09 -10.06 3.98
N ALA A 71 5.38 -9.77 3.77
CA ALA A 71 6.14 -8.84 4.58
C ALA A 71 5.59 -7.41 4.49
N THR A 72 5.25 -6.94 3.29
CA THR A 72 4.61 -5.62 3.10
C THR A 72 3.22 -5.57 3.73
N GLY A 73 2.42 -6.63 3.55
CA GLY A 73 1.10 -6.75 4.16
C GLY A 73 1.17 -6.64 5.68
N GLU A 74 2.02 -7.46 6.30
CA GLU A 74 2.24 -7.49 7.75
C GLU A 74 2.72 -6.15 8.28
N ALA A 75 3.80 -5.61 7.68
CA ALA A 75 4.35 -4.32 8.11
C ALA A 75 3.35 -3.17 7.94
N THR A 76 2.48 -3.22 6.93
CA THR A 76 1.42 -2.22 6.75
C THR A 76 0.37 -2.30 7.85
N ILE A 77 -0.07 -3.52 8.23
CA ILE A 77 -1.04 -3.70 9.31
C ILE A 77 -0.45 -3.23 10.66
N CYS A 78 0.80 -3.59 10.95
CA CYS A 78 1.48 -3.08 12.15
C CYS A 78 1.67 -1.55 12.13
N ALA A 79 1.97 -0.98 10.95
CA ALA A 79 2.09 0.45 10.78
C ALA A 79 0.76 1.17 11.01
N ILE A 80 -0.36 0.61 10.55
CA ILE A 80 -1.70 1.14 10.81
C ILE A 80 -2.03 1.06 12.31
N TYR A 81 -1.76 -0.09 12.92
CA TYR A 81 -1.98 -0.30 14.34
C TYR A 81 -0.88 -1.18 14.99
N PRO A 82 -0.16 -0.66 16.00
CA PRO A 82 -0.40 0.60 16.70
C PRO A 82 0.42 1.80 16.19
N ASP A 83 1.33 1.63 15.22
CA ASP A 83 2.48 2.55 15.08
C ASP A 83 2.10 3.98 14.64
N ALA A 84 1.30 4.15 13.58
CA ALA A 84 1.02 5.45 13.00
C ALA A 84 0.21 6.37 13.94
N ARG A 85 -0.68 5.78 14.75
CA ARG A 85 -1.53 6.49 15.72
C ARG A 85 -0.86 6.82 17.05
N ASN A 86 0.27 6.19 17.35
CA ASN A 86 0.92 6.27 18.64
C ASN A 86 2.14 7.20 18.57
N GLU A 87 2.13 8.32 19.29
CA GLU A 87 3.27 9.25 19.36
C GLU A 87 4.55 8.63 19.91
N PHE A 88 4.43 7.59 20.75
CA PHE A 88 5.58 6.87 21.32
C PHE A 88 6.16 5.81 20.38
N ALA A 89 5.46 5.46 19.31
CA ALA A 89 6.00 4.59 18.28
C ALA A 89 6.81 5.44 17.29
N PHE A 90 8.09 5.11 17.13
CA PHE A 90 9.05 5.85 16.30
C PHE A 90 9.05 7.35 16.65
N PRO A 91 9.43 7.72 17.89
CA PRO A 91 9.35 9.09 18.39
C PRO A 91 10.12 10.09 17.50
N GLU A 92 11.19 9.65 16.83
CA GLU A 92 11.97 10.41 15.84
C GLU A 92 11.12 10.94 14.68
N LEU A 93 10.02 10.25 14.31
CA LEU A 93 9.10 10.76 13.31
C LEU A 93 8.43 12.06 13.76
N LEU A 94 8.14 12.20 15.05
CA LEU A 94 7.57 13.43 15.61
C LEU A 94 8.67 14.45 15.92
N SER A 95 9.70 14.05 16.67
CA SER A 95 10.72 14.98 17.19
C SER A 95 11.65 15.54 16.12
N GLU A 96 12.02 14.74 15.11
CA GLU A 96 12.98 15.16 14.07
C GLU A 96 12.28 15.55 12.76
N ARG A 97 11.18 14.86 12.41
CA ARG A 97 10.48 15.07 11.13
C ARG A 97 9.16 15.84 11.26
N GLY A 98 8.71 16.17 12.47
CA GLY A 98 7.46 16.90 12.69
C GLY A 98 6.20 16.15 12.26
N LEU A 99 6.28 14.82 12.11
CA LEU A 99 5.17 13.99 11.64
C LEU A 99 4.26 13.62 12.81
N ALA A 100 3.18 14.40 12.97
CA ALA A 100 2.14 14.14 13.96
C ALA A 100 1.47 12.76 13.75
N PRO A 101 1.08 12.07 14.83
CA PRO A 101 0.38 10.79 14.73
C PRO A 101 -0.91 10.90 13.92
N HIS A 102 -1.28 9.81 13.25
CA HIS A 102 -2.51 9.70 12.49
C HIS A 102 -3.14 8.32 12.68
N ALA A 103 -4.42 8.30 13.06
CA ALA A 103 -5.20 7.08 13.13
C ALA A 103 -5.93 6.88 11.81
N VAL A 104 -5.65 5.78 11.12
CA VAL A 104 -6.33 5.42 9.87
C VAL A 104 -7.73 4.88 10.22
N PRO A 105 -8.82 5.53 9.75
CA PRO A 105 -10.19 5.09 10.03
C PRO A 105 -10.53 3.73 9.40
N GLU A 106 -10.03 3.46 8.19
CA GLU A 106 -10.44 2.28 7.41
C GLU A 106 -9.26 1.54 6.78
N THR A 107 -9.30 0.20 6.85
CA THR A 107 -8.27 -0.67 6.27
C THR A 107 -8.90 -1.71 5.38
N TRP A 108 -8.45 -1.79 4.14
CA TRP A 108 -8.88 -2.77 3.14
C TRP A 108 -7.75 -3.73 2.83
N VAL A 109 -8.03 -5.02 2.91
CA VAL A 109 -7.05 -6.08 2.63
C VAL A 109 -7.45 -6.83 1.37
N MET A 110 -6.64 -6.70 0.33
CA MET A 110 -6.81 -7.44 -0.92
C MET A 110 -6.25 -8.84 -0.84
N ALA A 111 -6.82 -9.75 -1.64
CA ALA A 111 -6.35 -11.13 -1.79
C ALA A 111 -6.30 -11.92 -0.46
N GLY A 112 -7.09 -11.52 0.53
CA GLY A 112 -7.34 -12.30 1.74
C GLY A 112 -8.26 -13.49 1.46
N PRO A 113 -8.30 -14.49 2.35
CA PRO A 113 -9.06 -15.72 2.14
C PRO A 113 -10.59 -15.49 2.12
N ASN A 114 -11.08 -14.42 2.76
CA ASN A 114 -12.50 -14.16 2.93
C ASN A 114 -12.84 -12.72 2.49
N PRO A 115 -12.94 -12.43 1.19
CA PRO A 115 -13.31 -11.10 0.70
C PRO A 115 -14.76 -10.77 1.11
N LYS A 116 -14.96 -9.60 1.71
CA LYS A 116 -16.28 -9.14 2.20
C LYS A 116 -16.81 -7.92 1.45
N HIS A 117 -16.00 -7.31 0.59
CA HIS A 117 -16.33 -6.10 -0.13
C HIS A 117 -15.87 -6.22 -1.58
N PHE A 118 -16.72 -5.75 -2.51
CA PHE A 118 -16.47 -5.80 -3.94
C PHE A 118 -16.77 -4.41 -4.51
N VAL A 119 -15.87 -3.95 -5.38
CA VAL A 119 -16.04 -2.68 -6.10
C VAL A 119 -16.25 -3.01 -7.56
N ASP A 120 -17.37 -2.54 -8.12
CA ASP A 120 -17.62 -2.67 -9.56
C ASP A 120 -16.64 -1.79 -10.33
N THR A 121 -15.98 -2.38 -11.34
CA THR A 121 -15.00 -1.70 -12.19
C THR A 121 -15.32 -1.88 -13.67
N THR A 122 -16.55 -2.27 -14.00
CA THR A 122 -16.99 -2.58 -15.37
C THR A 122 -16.75 -1.41 -16.33
N ASP A 123 -17.11 -0.19 -15.92
CA ASP A 123 -16.97 1.02 -16.75
C ASP A 123 -15.50 1.45 -16.99
N VAL A 124 -14.55 0.92 -16.21
CA VAL A 124 -13.12 1.25 -16.31
C VAL A 124 -12.28 0.10 -16.83
N LEU A 125 -12.90 -0.99 -17.30
CA LEU A 125 -12.21 -2.19 -17.76
C LEU A 125 -11.21 -1.89 -18.89
N ASP A 126 -11.63 -1.11 -19.89
CA ASP A 126 -10.76 -0.75 -21.02
C ASP A 126 -9.55 0.09 -20.58
N LYS A 127 -9.75 0.98 -19.60
CA LYS A 127 -8.66 1.77 -19.01
C LYS A 127 -7.67 0.86 -18.28
N ARG A 128 -8.17 -0.13 -17.55
CA ARG A 128 -7.38 -1.13 -16.82
C ARG A 128 -6.55 -2.02 -17.77
N LEU A 129 -7.14 -2.49 -18.87
CA LEU A 129 -6.43 -3.33 -19.85
C LEU A 129 -5.26 -2.57 -20.50
N ARG A 130 -5.46 -1.29 -20.85
CA ARG A 130 -4.40 -0.41 -21.37
C ARG A 130 -3.26 -0.21 -20.36
N LEU A 131 -3.56 -0.17 -19.06
CA LEU A 131 -2.56 -0.07 -18.00
C LEU A 131 -1.74 -1.36 -17.85
N CYS A 132 -2.39 -2.53 -17.91
CA CYS A 132 -1.69 -3.82 -17.83
C CYS A 132 -0.72 -4.05 -19.00
N SER A 133 -1.02 -3.52 -20.19
CA SER A 133 -0.08 -3.58 -21.33
C SER A 133 1.15 -2.67 -21.18
N VAL A 134 1.11 -1.69 -20.26
CA VAL A 134 2.24 -0.78 -19.97
C VAL A 134 3.10 -1.31 -18.82
N ILE A 135 2.58 -2.22 -17.99
CA ILE A 135 3.25 -2.74 -16.80
C ILE A 135 3.56 -4.24 -16.99
N THR A 136 4.80 -4.55 -17.40
CA THR A 136 5.33 -5.92 -17.36
C THR A 136 5.64 -6.28 -15.90
N VAL A 137 4.62 -6.78 -15.19
CA VAL A 137 4.66 -7.46 -13.88
C VAL A 137 5.62 -6.86 -12.84
N SER A 138 5.06 -6.04 -11.95
CA SER A 138 5.52 -5.93 -10.55
C SER A 138 4.43 -5.28 -9.70
N ILE A 139 3.45 -6.09 -9.30
CA ILE A 139 2.68 -5.81 -8.09
C ILE A 139 3.58 -6.34 -6.99
N LEU A 140 4.57 -5.60 -6.51
CA LEU A 140 5.33 -5.98 -5.33
C LEU A 140 5.72 -4.68 -4.65
N THR A 141 5.46 -4.60 -3.34
CA THR A 141 6.05 -3.64 -2.38
C THR A 141 5.70 -2.15 -2.46
N ARG A 142 4.54 -1.73 -2.98
CA ARG A 142 4.22 -0.28 -3.08
C ARG A 142 2.87 0.08 -2.45
N LEU A 143 2.94 0.77 -1.31
CA LEU A 143 1.80 1.40 -0.64
C LEU A 143 1.26 2.52 -1.53
N VAL A 144 0.11 2.32 -2.17
CA VAL A 144 -0.61 3.40 -2.83
C VAL A 144 -1.57 3.99 -1.80
N CYS A 145 -1.17 5.12 -1.22
CA CYS A 145 -2.01 5.88 -0.31
C CYS A 145 -2.96 6.76 -1.16
N LEU A 146 -4.13 6.23 -1.52
CA LEU A 146 -5.11 6.96 -2.32
C LEU A 146 -5.86 7.95 -1.41
N ARG A 147 -5.49 9.23 -1.45
CA ARG A 147 -6.20 10.27 -0.71
C ARG A 147 -7.59 10.55 -1.29
N GLU A 148 -7.81 10.33 -2.58
CA GLU A 148 -9.14 10.40 -3.20
C GLU A 148 -9.20 9.44 -4.39
N CYS A 149 -9.80 8.27 -4.19
CA CYS A 149 -10.30 7.46 -5.30
C CYS A 149 -11.70 6.97 -4.91
N VAL A 150 -12.58 7.93 -4.62
CA VAL A 150 -14.03 7.70 -4.65
C VAL A 150 -14.41 7.74 -6.12
N VAL A 151 -14.25 6.62 -6.82
CA VAL A 151 -15.05 6.38 -8.02
C VAL A 151 -16.46 6.20 -7.48
N GLY A 152 -17.30 7.22 -7.68
CA GLY A 152 -18.64 7.28 -7.13
C GLY A 152 -19.45 6.05 -7.50
N ALA A 153 -19.73 5.23 -6.50
CA ALA A 153 -20.85 4.30 -6.52
C ALA A 153 -21.98 4.97 -5.73
N ARG A 154 -22.99 5.44 -6.46
CA ARG A 154 -24.34 5.52 -5.92
C ARG A 154 -24.96 4.14 -5.96
#